data_AF-A0A8S9ZMD5-F1
#
_entry.id   AF-A0A8S9ZMD5-F1
#
_cell.length_a   1.000
_cell.length_b   1.000
_cell.length_c   1.000
_cell.angle_alpha   90.00
_cell.angle_beta   90.00
_cell.angle_gamma   90.00
#
_symmetry.space_group_name_H-M   'P 1'
#
loop_
_entity.id
_entity.type
_entity.pdbx_description
1 polymer ?
#
loop_
_entity_poly.entity_id
_entity_poly.type
_entity_poly.pdbx_seq_one_letter_code
_entity_poly.pdbx_strand_id
1 'polypeptide(L)'
;MLPSNNNNNLSATSEIQKHFLYQDLLGSLPTSSNNVSGLNLFWQRMPFWETAFLDMVAQERDKIGMDEEPAEMIDRYSQLSEADRKRLELEEDRILATLLHNMTAMMHLCHVPVRTIQQKVRRLLGKAHIGLIYSKRINQLLDELITLPPNGKIPLKPLVSRLIQKQVFAVHEGSNTDAPLCFLEICDDAIILRGCNGVIQQRWWYERMVNMTYSPKARVLCLWQRQDDQVHMNKFYTKKCRQLYNSMKSAMERAASRGKYQTAGRDLGGEFPIHDVERNEGGLLKVAICLFWKNMIENVENLFNDDTFPLRFVFL
;
A
#
# COMPACT_ATOMS: atom_id res chain seq x y z
N MET A 1 -5.70 49.19 63.59
CA MET A 1 -6.65 48.96 62.49
C MET A 1 -5.87 48.87 61.20
N LEU A 2 -5.82 47.68 60.59
CA LEU A 2 -5.80 47.37 59.15
C LEU A 2 -6.04 45.84 59.05
N PRO A 3 -6.71 45.36 57.98
CA PRO A 3 -7.51 44.15 58.03
C PRO A 3 -6.82 42.91 57.45
N SER A 4 -7.41 41.76 57.79
CA SER A 4 -7.21 40.44 57.21
C SER A 4 -7.33 40.44 55.69
N ASN A 5 -6.49 39.66 55.00
CA ASN A 5 -6.95 38.96 53.80
C ASN A 5 -6.24 37.62 53.63
N ASN A 6 -7.06 36.57 53.67
CA ASN A 6 -6.73 35.21 53.23
C ASN A 6 -6.22 35.26 51.79
N ASN A 7 -5.17 34.49 51.49
CA ASN A 7 -5.08 33.88 50.17
C ASN A 7 -4.67 32.42 50.33
N ASN A 8 -5.64 31.58 49.98
CA ASN A 8 -5.59 30.14 49.92
C ASN A 8 -4.42 29.69 49.03
N ASN A 9 -3.48 28.95 49.61
CA ASN A 9 -2.64 28.04 48.83
C ASN A 9 -3.54 26.91 48.32
N LEU A 10 -4.15 27.08 47.15
CA LEU A 10 -4.57 25.93 46.34
C LEU A 10 -3.29 25.22 45.90
N SER A 11 -2.87 24.22 46.67
CA SER A 11 -1.93 23.22 46.19
C SER A 11 -2.62 22.49 45.04
N ALA A 12 -2.34 22.91 43.80
CA ALA A 12 -2.68 22.14 42.63
C ALA A 12 -1.98 20.78 42.76
N THR A 13 -2.72 19.77 43.19
CA THR A 13 -2.30 18.38 43.09
C THR A 13 -2.14 18.09 41.61
N SER A 14 -0.91 18.13 41.12
CA SER A 14 -0.58 17.56 39.82
C SER A 14 -0.98 16.09 39.86
N GLU A 15 -2.10 15.74 39.23
CA GLU A 15 -2.49 14.35 39.05
C GLU A 15 -1.35 13.66 38.31
N ILE A 16 -0.58 12.86 39.05
CA ILE A 16 0.44 12.00 38.47
C ILE A 16 -0.31 11.04 37.56
N GLN A 17 -0.16 11.20 36.24
CA GLN A 17 -0.74 10.31 35.25
C GLN A 17 -0.12 8.92 35.43
N LYS A 18 -0.83 8.05 36.16
CA LYS A 18 -0.41 6.68 36.42
C LYS A 18 -0.59 5.88 35.13
N HIS A 19 0.53 5.44 34.56
CA HIS A 19 0.54 4.53 33.42
C HIS A 19 0.50 3.11 33.97
N PHE A 20 -0.55 2.38 33.65
CA PHE A 20 -0.73 0.99 34.08
C PHE A 20 -0.32 0.05 32.95
N LEU A 21 0.59 -0.88 33.25
CA LEU A 21 0.91 -2.01 32.38
C LEU A 21 0.33 -3.26 33.02
N TYR A 22 -0.32 -4.10 32.22
CA TYR A 22 -0.79 -5.39 32.71
C TYR A 22 0.40 -6.23 33.16
N GLN A 23 0.34 -6.74 34.40
CA GLN A 23 1.41 -7.53 35.00
C GLN A 23 1.78 -8.76 34.17
N ASP A 24 0.81 -9.35 33.47
CA ASP A 24 1.03 -10.47 32.55
C ASP A 24 1.84 -10.09 31.30
N LEU A 25 1.84 -8.82 30.89
CA LEU A 25 2.69 -8.29 29.81
C LEU A 25 4.13 -8.04 30.25
N LEU A 26 4.36 -7.82 31.55
CA LEU A 26 5.68 -7.53 32.10
C LEU A 26 6.53 -8.78 32.29
N GLY A 27 5.93 -9.96 32.22
CA GLY A 27 6.56 -11.18 32.73
C GLY A 27 6.71 -11.08 34.26
N SER A 28 6.74 -12.21 34.96
CA SER A 28 7.07 -12.19 36.38
C SER A 28 8.46 -11.57 36.58
N LEU A 29 8.54 -10.32 37.04
CA LEU A 29 9.80 -9.76 37.53
C LEU A 29 10.29 -10.65 38.69
N PRO A 30 11.56 -11.05 38.72
CA PRO A 30 12.07 -11.93 39.77
C PRO A 30 12.15 -11.16 41.09
N THR A 31 11.14 -11.30 41.95
CA THR A 31 11.22 -10.92 43.36
C THR A 31 11.74 -12.10 44.19
N SER A 32 12.92 -12.63 43.86
CA SER A 32 13.70 -13.52 44.73
C SER A 32 14.96 -13.94 44.00
N SER A 33 16.10 -13.81 44.67
CA SER A 33 17.46 -13.94 44.17
C SER A 33 17.89 -15.35 43.71
N ASN A 34 16.96 -16.29 43.45
CA ASN A 34 17.30 -17.67 43.09
C ASN A 34 16.50 -18.31 41.95
N ASN A 35 15.72 -17.55 41.16
CA ASN A 35 15.03 -18.10 39.99
C ASN A 35 15.62 -17.57 38.68
N VAL A 36 16.24 -18.47 37.91
CA VAL A 36 16.79 -18.26 36.55
C VAL A 36 15.69 -18.06 35.48
N SER A 37 14.43 -17.86 35.87
CA SER A 37 13.28 -17.90 34.96
C SER A 37 12.50 -16.58 34.97
N GLY A 38 13.14 -15.49 34.55
CA GLY A 38 12.47 -14.23 34.18
C GLY A 38 11.74 -14.31 32.82
N LEU A 39 11.25 -15.49 32.44
CA LEU A 39 10.61 -15.73 31.15
C LEU A 39 9.16 -15.26 31.23
N ASN A 40 8.80 -14.26 30.43
CA ASN A 40 7.39 -13.90 30.26
C ASN A 40 6.65 -15.08 29.60
N LEU A 41 5.77 -15.73 30.36
CA LEU A 41 5.00 -16.91 29.96
C LEU A 41 4.12 -16.64 28.72
N PHE A 42 3.76 -15.39 28.47
CA PHE A 42 3.01 -14.97 27.29
C PHE A 42 3.72 -15.38 25.99
N TRP A 43 5.03 -15.10 25.88
CA TRP A 43 5.81 -15.41 24.67
C TRP A 43 5.99 -16.92 24.47
N GLN A 44 5.78 -17.74 25.49
CA GLN A 44 5.84 -19.19 25.35
C GLN A 44 4.55 -19.78 24.74
N ARG A 45 3.46 -19.00 24.67
CA ARG A 45 2.20 -19.45 24.08
C ARG A 45 2.31 -19.48 22.56
N MET A 46 2.57 -20.67 22.01
CA MET A 46 2.66 -20.89 20.57
C MET A 46 1.41 -20.53 19.74
N PRO A 47 0.17 -20.52 20.28
CA PRO A 47 -0.98 -19.97 19.57
C PRO A 47 -0.86 -18.47 19.32
N PHE A 48 -0.29 -17.70 20.25
CA PHE A 48 -0.10 -16.26 20.08
C PHE A 48 0.74 -15.95 18.84
N TRP A 49 1.88 -16.60 18.67
CA TRP A 49 2.76 -16.38 17.50
C TRP A 49 2.10 -16.78 16.18
N GLU A 50 1.24 -17.79 16.20
CA GLU A 50 0.49 -18.20 15.01
C GLU A 50 -0.56 -17.16 14.62
N THR A 51 -1.35 -16.68 15.59
CA THR A 51 -2.29 -15.57 15.37
C THR A 51 -1.56 -14.31 14.93
N ALA A 52 -0.49 -13.92 15.62
CA ALA A 52 0.31 -12.74 15.28
C ALA A 52 0.90 -12.83 13.86
N PHE A 53 1.34 -14.02 13.43
CA PHE A 53 1.80 -14.22 12.06
C PHE A 53 0.66 -14.00 11.06
N LEU A 54 -0.50 -14.61 11.28
CA LEU A 54 -1.66 -14.48 10.39
C LEU A 54 -2.16 -13.03 10.31
N ASP A 55 -2.24 -12.34 11.45
CA ASP A 55 -2.65 -10.93 11.52
C ASP A 55 -1.65 -10.04 10.78
N MET A 56 -0.34 -10.29 10.95
CA MET A 56 0.70 -9.55 10.22
C MET A 56 0.67 -9.82 8.72
N VAL A 57 0.38 -11.06 8.30
CA VAL A 57 0.21 -11.40 6.87
C VAL A 57 -0.99 -10.65 6.30
N ALA A 58 -2.15 -10.69 6.97
CA ALA A 58 -3.35 -9.97 6.55
C ALA A 58 -3.08 -8.46 6.43
N GLN A 59 -2.48 -7.84 7.45
CA GLN A 59 -2.14 -6.42 7.43
C GLN A 59 -1.14 -6.05 6.33
N GLU A 60 -0.13 -6.88 6.07
CA GLU A 60 0.82 -6.59 5.00
C GLU A 60 0.19 -6.77 3.63
N ARG A 61 -0.64 -7.80 3.41
CA ARG A 61 -1.39 -7.99 2.17
C ARG A 61 -2.36 -6.84 1.91
N ASP A 62 -3.07 -6.35 2.92
CA ASP A 62 -3.96 -5.19 2.77
C ASP A 62 -3.19 -3.93 2.31
N LYS A 63 -2.06 -3.63 2.98
CA LYS A 63 -1.24 -2.44 2.66
C LYS A 63 -0.72 -2.45 1.22
N ILE A 64 -0.30 -3.60 0.72
CA ILE A 64 0.22 -3.73 -0.64
C ILE A 64 -0.88 -3.98 -1.68
N GLY A 65 -2.10 -4.34 -1.25
CA GLY A 65 -3.22 -4.64 -2.14
C GLY A 65 -3.28 -6.07 -2.66
N MET A 66 -2.80 -7.03 -1.87
CA MET A 66 -3.01 -8.47 -2.10
C MET A 66 -4.21 -9.04 -1.33
N ASP A 67 -4.82 -8.27 -0.42
CA ASP A 67 -6.03 -8.65 0.31
C ASP A 67 -7.25 -8.02 -0.38
N GLU A 68 -7.63 -8.56 -1.54
CA GLU A 68 -8.87 -8.21 -2.26
C GLU A 68 -9.94 -9.29 -1.99
N GLU A 69 -11.22 -8.97 -2.18
CA GLU A 69 -12.28 -9.97 -2.01
C GLU A 69 -12.02 -11.19 -2.92
N PRO A 70 -12.30 -12.42 -2.44
CA PRO A 70 -11.96 -13.63 -3.18
C PRO A 70 -12.48 -13.66 -4.63
N ALA A 71 -13.65 -13.07 -4.89
CA ALA A 71 -14.24 -12.99 -6.23
C ALA A 71 -13.42 -12.08 -7.16
N GLU A 72 -13.04 -10.89 -6.68
CA GLU A 72 -12.24 -9.93 -7.44
C GLU A 72 -10.83 -10.47 -7.72
N MET A 73 -10.23 -11.15 -6.73
CA MET A 73 -8.91 -11.76 -6.87
C MET A 73 -8.92 -12.89 -7.91
N ILE A 74 -9.94 -13.75 -7.91
CA ILE A 74 -10.06 -14.85 -8.88
C ILE A 74 -10.24 -14.30 -10.30
N ASP A 75 -11.11 -13.31 -10.48
CA ASP A 75 -11.33 -12.71 -11.79
C ASP A 75 -10.07 -12.02 -12.31
N ARG A 76 -9.42 -11.21 -11.47
CA ARG A 76 -8.14 -10.57 -11.77
C ARG A 76 -7.06 -11.60 -12.13
N TYR A 77 -6.88 -12.63 -11.31
CA TYR A 77 -5.89 -13.68 -11.57
C TYR A 77 -6.16 -14.42 -12.88
N SER A 78 -7.43 -14.68 -13.20
CA SER A 78 -7.83 -15.36 -14.43
C SER A 78 -7.47 -14.56 -15.70
N GLN A 79 -7.47 -13.23 -15.60
CA GLN A 79 -7.16 -12.31 -16.71
C GLN A 79 -5.65 -12.02 -16.85
N LEU A 80 -4.84 -12.37 -15.85
CA LEU A 80 -3.38 -12.16 -15.90
C LEU A 80 -2.67 -13.16 -16.81
N SER A 81 -1.59 -12.68 -17.43
CA SER A 81 -0.64 -13.54 -18.15
C SER A 81 0.04 -14.54 -17.21
N GLU A 82 0.51 -15.67 -17.73
CA GLU A 82 1.25 -16.67 -16.93
C GLU A 82 2.50 -16.05 -16.26
N ALA A 83 3.16 -15.12 -16.94
CA ALA A 83 4.30 -14.40 -16.39
C ALA A 83 3.91 -13.50 -15.20
N ASP A 84 2.78 -12.79 -15.29
CA ASP A 84 2.29 -11.94 -14.20
C ASP A 84 1.78 -12.74 -13.02
N ARG A 85 1.10 -13.87 -13.26
CA ARG A 85 0.70 -14.81 -12.21
C ARG A 85 1.89 -15.29 -11.40
N LYS A 86 2.92 -15.80 -12.09
CA LYS A 86 4.15 -16.26 -11.45
C LYS A 86 4.88 -15.15 -10.70
N ARG A 87 4.84 -13.91 -11.22
CA ARG A 87 5.39 -12.74 -10.52
C ARG A 87 4.64 -12.46 -9.22
N LEU A 88 3.32 -12.48 -9.24
CA LEU A 88 2.50 -12.29 -8.03
C LEU A 88 2.73 -13.39 -7.00
N GLU A 89 2.80 -14.65 -7.42
CA GLU A 89 3.14 -15.78 -6.54
C GLU A 89 4.50 -15.57 -5.84
N LEU A 90 5.51 -15.09 -6.58
CA LEU A 90 6.83 -14.79 -6.03
C LEU A 90 6.83 -13.57 -5.09
N GLU A 91 5.98 -12.58 -5.34
CA GLU A 91 5.79 -11.43 -4.45
C GLU A 91 5.09 -11.86 -3.15
N GLU A 92 4.09 -12.74 -3.22
CA GLU A 92 3.42 -13.37 -2.07
C GLU A 92 4.41 -14.16 -1.21
N ASP A 93 5.17 -15.07 -1.82
CA ASP A 93 6.24 -15.82 -1.15
C ASP A 93 7.22 -14.90 -0.42
N ARG A 94 7.58 -13.77 -1.04
CA ARG A 94 8.51 -12.80 -0.47
C ARG A 94 7.95 -12.18 0.82
N ILE A 95 6.65 -11.86 0.86
CA ILE A 95 5.99 -11.28 2.03
C ILE A 95 5.97 -12.30 3.16
N LEU A 96 5.48 -13.50 2.89
CA LEU A 96 5.37 -14.58 3.87
C LEU A 96 6.74 -14.92 4.47
N ALA A 97 7.77 -15.06 3.62
CA ALA A 97 9.13 -15.33 4.08
C ALA A 97 9.75 -14.18 4.88
N THR A 98 9.46 -12.92 4.52
CA THR A 98 9.93 -11.75 5.27
C THR A 98 9.31 -11.71 6.66
N LEU A 99 8.01 -11.98 6.76
CA LEU A 99 7.29 -12.04 8.03
C LEU A 99 7.74 -13.21 8.91
N LEU A 100 7.95 -14.40 8.33
CA LEU A 100 8.51 -15.55 9.08
C LEU A 100 9.92 -15.26 9.60
N HIS A 101 10.77 -14.63 8.79
CA HIS A 101 12.11 -14.21 9.21
C HIS A 101 12.05 -13.26 10.41
N ASN A 102 11.22 -12.21 10.31
CA ASN A 102 11.08 -11.22 11.36
C ASN A 102 10.44 -11.80 12.62
N MET A 103 9.44 -12.67 12.48
CA MET A 103 8.84 -13.37 13.62
C MET A 103 9.87 -14.28 14.30
N THR A 104 10.69 -15.01 13.54
CA THR A 104 11.79 -15.84 14.08
C THR A 104 12.75 -15.00 14.92
N ALA A 105 13.14 -13.83 14.39
CA ALA A 105 14.00 -12.88 15.10
C ALA A 105 13.35 -12.39 16.41
N MET A 106 12.06 -12.06 16.39
CA MET A 106 11.32 -11.62 17.57
C MET A 106 11.13 -12.73 18.61
N MET A 107 10.83 -13.96 18.18
CA MET A 107 10.73 -15.12 19.08
C MET A 107 12.05 -15.38 19.80
N HIS A 108 13.18 -15.28 19.09
CA HIS A 108 14.51 -15.40 19.67
C HIS A 108 14.79 -14.28 20.68
N LEU A 109 14.47 -13.03 20.32
CA LEU A 109 14.62 -11.88 21.22
C LEU A 109 13.76 -12.00 22.49
N CYS A 110 12.57 -12.60 22.38
CA CYS A 110 11.70 -12.90 23.52
C CYS A 110 12.11 -14.18 24.30
N HIS A 111 13.30 -14.72 24.03
CA HIS A 111 13.86 -15.91 24.69
C HIS A 111 12.97 -17.16 24.59
N VAL A 112 12.24 -17.34 23.48
CA VAL A 112 11.52 -18.59 23.22
C VAL A 112 12.54 -19.71 22.95
N PRO A 113 12.37 -20.93 23.49
CA PRO A 113 13.31 -22.02 23.26
C PRO A 113 13.51 -22.32 21.77
N VAL A 114 14.78 -22.41 21.33
CA VAL A 114 15.15 -22.57 19.91
C VAL A 114 14.44 -23.73 19.23
N ARG A 115 14.33 -24.90 19.90
CA ARG A 115 13.63 -26.08 19.36
C ARG A 115 12.14 -25.80 19.11
N THR A 116 11.51 -25.03 20.00
CA THR A 116 10.11 -24.61 19.87
C THR A 116 9.93 -23.65 18.71
N ILE A 117 10.86 -22.68 18.54
CA ILE A 117 10.89 -21.77 17.38
C ILE A 117 10.97 -22.58 16.09
N GLN A 118 11.95 -23.48 15.99
CA GLN A 118 12.16 -24.32 14.81
C GLN A 118 10.91 -25.12 14.44
N GLN A 119 10.27 -25.77 15.41
CA GLN A 119 9.06 -26.56 15.17
C GLN A 119 7.89 -25.69 14.70
N LYS A 120 7.66 -24.54 15.35
CA LYS A 120 6.57 -23.62 15.00
C LYS A 120 6.78 -22.99 13.62
N VAL A 121 7.97 -22.47 13.33
CA VAL A 121 8.28 -21.80 12.07
C VAL A 121 8.24 -22.79 10.90
N ARG A 122 8.77 -24.02 11.05
CA ARG A 122 8.65 -25.06 9.99
C ARG A 122 7.20 -25.45 9.72
N ARG A 123 6.36 -25.53 10.76
CA ARG A 123 4.93 -25.80 10.58
C ARG A 123 4.21 -24.67 9.83
N LEU A 124 4.50 -23.42 10.16
CA LEU A 124 3.93 -22.27 9.45
C LEU A 124 4.42 -22.18 8.00
N LEU A 125 5.71 -22.46 7.77
CA LEU A 125 6.29 -22.53 6.43
C LEU A 125 5.56 -23.54 5.54
N GLY A 126 5.23 -24.72 6.08
CA GLY A 126 4.45 -25.73 5.37
C GLY A 126 3.00 -25.33 5.10
N LYS A 127 2.35 -24.64 6.06
CA LYS A 127 0.97 -24.13 5.89
C LYS A 127 0.87 -22.96 4.91
N ALA A 128 1.92 -22.14 4.83
CA ALA A 128 1.95 -20.95 3.99
C ALA A 128 2.25 -21.26 2.51
N HIS A 129 2.56 -22.53 2.18
CA HIS A 129 2.87 -22.99 0.82
C HIS A 129 3.98 -22.20 0.11
N ILE A 130 4.95 -21.70 0.88
CA ILE A 130 6.04 -20.88 0.35
C ILE A 130 6.92 -21.68 -0.62
N GLY A 131 7.23 -21.10 -1.77
CA GLY A 131 8.09 -21.68 -2.78
C GLY A 131 9.50 -22.04 -2.30
N LEU A 132 10.15 -22.95 -3.03
CA LEU A 132 11.41 -23.58 -2.62
C LEU A 132 12.54 -22.58 -2.32
N ILE A 133 12.65 -21.51 -3.11
CA ILE A 133 13.73 -20.51 -2.98
C ILE A 133 13.68 -19.85 -1.60
N TYR A 134 12.51 -19.37 -1.20
CA TYR A 134 12.34 -18.70 0.09
C TYR A 134 12.31 -19.68 1.25
N SER A 135 11.73 -20.88 1.05
CA SER A 135 11.73 -21.95 2.04
C SER A 135 13.15 -22.38 2.44
N LYS A 136 14.07 -22.52 1.47
CA LYS A 136 15.49 -22.79 1.76
C LYS A 136 16.11 -21.72 2.66
N ARG A 137 15.82 -20.45 2.39
CA ARG A 137 16.37 -19.32 3.17
C ARG A 137 15.87 -19.30 4.62
N ILE A 138 14.61 -19.66 4.85
CA ILE A 138 14.06 -19.76 6.20
C ILE A 138 14.64 -20.97 6.95
N ASN A 139 14.79 -22.12 6.28
CA ASN A 139 15.40 -23.29 6.91
C ASN A 139 16.86 -23.02 7.30
N GLN A 140 17.64 -22.34 6.46
CA GLN A 140 19.01 -21.91 6.80
C GLN A 140 19.04 -21.04 8.07
N LEU A 141 18.16 -20.04 8.18
CA LEU A 141 18.03 -19.22 9.39
C LEU A 141 17.72 -20.08 10.63
N LEU A 142 16.83 -21.06 10.50
CA LEU A 142 16.46 -21.95 11.60
C LEU A 142 17.59 -22.86 12.04
N ASP A 143 18.45 -23.28 11.11
CA ASP A 143 19.61 -24.13 11.42
C ASP A 143 20.72 -23.31 12.10
N GLU A 144 20.96 -22.08 11.64
CA GLU A 144 21.89 -21.11 12.26
C GLU A 144 21.48 -20.75 13.70
N LEU A 145 20.17 -20.71 13.97
CA LEU A 145 19.61 -20.36 15.28
C LEU A 145 20.12 -21.26 16.43
N ILE A 146 20.47 -22.52 16.15
CA ILE A 146 21.00 -23.46 17.15
C ILE A 146 22.34 -22.98 17.70
N THR A 147 23.16 -22.39 16.84
CA THR A 147 24.51 -21.92 17.17
C THR A 147 24.53 -20.49 17.68
N LEU A 148 23.39 -19.78 17.56
CA LEU A 148 23.29 -18.39 17.94
C LEU A 148 23.24 -18.26 19.47
N PRO A 149 24.05 -17.37 20.08
CA PRO A 149 23.98 -17.12 21.52
C PRO A 149 22.57 -16.65 21.95
N PRO A 150 22.18 -16.82 23.23
CA PRO A 150 20.88 -16.37 23.73
C PRO A 150 20.61 -14.87 23.50
N ASN A 151 21.66 -14.04 23.50
CA ASN A 151 21.60 -12.60 23.25
C ASN A 151 21.99 -12.23 21.80
N GLY A 152 22.19 -13.21 20.94
CA GLY A 152 22.51 -13.00 19.53
C GLY A 152 21.36 -12.31 18.81
N LYS A 153 21.68 -11.40 17.89
CA LYS A 153 20.70 -10.57 17.19
C LYS A 153 20.52 -11.08 15.77
N ILE A 154 19.26 -11.27 15.36
CA ILE A 154 18.90 -11.54 13.98
C ILE A 154 18.43 -10.21 13.37
N PRO A 155 19.04 -9.72 12.29
CA PRO A 155 18.64 -8.47 11.68
C PRO A 155 17.22 -8.59 11.11
N LEU A 156 16.36 -7.64 11.46
CA LEU A 156 15.02 -7.54 10.89
C LEU A 156 15.11 -7.11 9.42
N LYS A 157 14.26 -7.70 8.59
CA LYS A 157 14.08 -7.31 7.21
C LYS A 157 13.00 -6.23 7.11
N PRO A 158 13.20 -5.20 6.28
CA PRO A 158 12.14 -4.23 6.01
C PRO A 158 10.93 -4.94 5.39
N LEU A 159 9.74 -4.58 5.86
CA LEU A 159 8.49 -5.07 5.28
C LEU A 159 8.31 -4.52 3.86
N VAL A 160 7.67 -5.30 2.99
CA VAL A 160 7.48 -4.92 1.58
C VAL A 160 6.68 -3.63 1.47
N SER A 161 5.65 -3.46 2.30
CA SER A 161 4.86 -2.22 2.36
C SER A 161 5.69 -0.96 2.65
N ARG A 162 6.78 -1.08 3.43
CA ARG A 162 7.68 0.05 3.75
C ARG A 162 8.62 0.42 2.62
N LEU A 163 8.79 -0.46 1.65
CA LEU A 163 9.63 -0.24 0.47
C LEU A 163 8.85 0.37 -0.69
N ILE A 164 7.52 0.52 -0.55
CA ILE A 164 6.68 1.17 -1.56
C ILE A 164 7.11 2.64 -1.67
N GLN A 165 7.69 2.98 -2.82
CA GLN A 165 7.94 4.36 -3.17
C GLN A 165 6.62 4.99 -3.60
N LYS A 166 6.23 6.06 -2.91
CA LYS A 166 5.01 6.79 -3.24
C LYS A 166 5.21 8.30 -3.17
N GLN A 167 4.61 9.00 -4.11
CA GLN A 167 4.41 10.45 -4.02
C GLN A 167 2.99 10.71 -3.53
N VAL A 168 2.81 11.70 -2.65
CA VAL A 168 1.49 11.98 -2.05
C VAL A 168 1.06 13.40 -2.38
N PHE A 169 -0.19 13.54 -2.85
CA PHE A 169 -0.78 14.83 -3.19
C PHE A 169 -2.09 15.00 -2.43
N ALA A 170 -2.25 16.16 -1.78
CA ALA A 170 -3.53 16.59 -1.24
C ALA A 170 -4.44 17.05 -2.39
N VAL A 171 -5.64 16.47 -2.45
CA VAL A 171 -6.65 16.75 -3.48
C VAL A 171 -8.04 16.82 -2.85
N HIS A 172 -8.99 17.44 -3.54
CA HIS A 172 -10.40 17.34 -3.21
C HIS A 172 -11.07 16.36 -4.17
N GLU A 173 -11.86 15.43 -3.66
CA GLU A 173 -12.58 14.42 -4.45
C GLU A 173 -13.78 15.03 -5.18
N GLY A 174 -13.50 15.81 -6.22
CA GLY A 174 -14.50 16.53 -6.98
C GLY A 174 -13.87 17.53 -7.95
N SER A 175 -14.67 18.53 -8.34
CA SER A 175 -14.24 19.55 -9.31
C SER A 175 -13.82 20.88 -8.67
N ASN A 176 -13.97 21.01 -7.35
CA ASN A 176 -13.68 22.25 -6.62
C ASN A 176 -13.22 21.94 -5.17
N THR A 177 -13.04 22.99 -4.36
CA THR A 177 -12.60 22.90 -2.96
C THR A 177 -13.70 22.51 -1.98
N ASP A 178 -14.96 22.47 -2.42
CA ASP A 178 -16.10 22.16 -1.55
C ASP A 178 -16.21 20.66 -1.29
N ALA A 179 -15.61 19.85 -2.18
CA ALA A 179 -15.49 18.41 -2.03
C ALA A 179 -14.55 18.02 -0.87
N PRO A 180 -14.70 16.81 -0.30
CA PRO A 180 -13.86 16.35 0.80
C PRO A 180 -12.37 16.33 0.43
N LEU A 181 -11.53 16.77 1.38
CA LEU A 181 -10.08 16.66 1.26
C LEU A 181 -9.65 15.20 1.43
N CYS A 182 -8.80 14.74 0.53
CA CYS A 182 -8.22 13.40 0.53
C CYS A 182 -6.77 13.47 0.00
N PHE A 183 -6.09 12.32 0.05
CA PHE A 183 -4.71 12.17 -0.39
C PHE A 183 -4.62 11.12 -1.48
N LEU A 184 -4.10 11.51 -2.64
CA LEU A 184 -3.71 10.56 -3.68
C LEU A 184 -2.27 10.12 -3.46
N GLU A 185 -2.06 8.82 -3.31
CA GLU A 185 -0.75 8.19 -3.24
C GLU A 185 -0.42 7.52 -4.59
N ILE A 186 0.58 8.03 -5.28
CA ILE A 186 1.01 7.55 -6.60
C ILE A 186 2.15 6.55 -6.33
N CYS A 187 1.83 5.26 -6.45
CA CYS A 187 2.76 4.16 -6.22
C CYS A 187 3.34 3.66 -7.55
N ASP A 188 4.22 2.66 -7.47
CA ASP A 188 4.87 2.07 -8.65
C ASP A 188 3.92 1.24 -9.54
N ASP A 189 2.77 0.80 -9.03
CA ASP A 189 1.81 -0.11 -9.68
C ASP A 189 0.33 0.29 -9.53
N ALA A 190 0.03 1.23 -8.63
CA ALA A 190 -1.32 1.68 -8.36
C ALA A 190 -1.37 3.14 -7.91
N ILE A 191 -2.57 3.71 -7.97
CA ILE A 191 -2.93 4.93 -7.26
C ILE A 191 -3.85 4.57 -6.10
N ILE A 192 -3.60 5.14 -4.94
CA ILE A 192 -4.41 4.90 -3.75
C ILE A 192 -5.05 6.22 -3.31
N LEU A 193 -6.36 6.24 -3.16
CA LEU A 193 -7.11 7.32 -2.52
C LEU A 193 -7.19 7.05 -1.02
N ARG A 194 -6.66 7.97 -0.21
CA ARG A 194 -6.69 7.89 1.25
C ARG A 194 -7.47 9.05 1.83
N GLY A 195 -8.41 8.75 2.73
CA GLY A 195 -9.14 9.76 3.49
C GLY A 195 -8.23 10.48 4.50
N CYS A 196 -8.69 11.61 5.05
CA CYS A 196 -7.94 12.35 6.07
C CYS A 196 -7.69 11.56 7.36
N ASN A 197 -8.52 10.55 7.65
CA ASN A 197 -8.35 9.62 8.76
C ASN A 197 -7.29 8.53 8.50
N GLY A 198 -6.69 8.52 7.31
CA GLY A 198 -5.70 7.52 6.92
C GLY A 198 -6.29 6.22 6.36
N VAL A 199 -7.62 6.09 6.26
CA VAL A 199 -8.26 4.89 5.67
C VAL A 199 -8.12 4.91 4.15
N ILE A 200 -7.81 3.75 3.56
CA ILE A 200 -7.81 3.58 2.10
C ILE A 200 -9.27 3.55 1.63
N GLN A 201 -9.66 4.52 0.82
CA GLN A 201 -11.02 4.62 0.28
C GLN A 201 -11.13 3.84 -1.03
N GLN A 202 -10.16 4.02 -1.93
CA GLN A 202 -10.12 3.35 -3.24
C GLN A 202 -8.68 3.06 -3.65
N ARG A 203 -8.49 2.00 -4.45
CA ARG A 203 -7.21 1.63 -5.05
C ARG A 203 -7.42 1.36 -6.53
N TRP A 204 -6.63 2.01 -7.37
CA TRP A 204 -6.65 1.84 -8.81
C TRP A 204 -5.34 1.26 -9.32
N TRP A 205 -5.37 0.01 -9.75
CA TRP A 205 -4.24 -0.63 -10.43
C TRP A 205 -4.08 -0.05 -11.84
N TYR A 206 -2.83 0.21 -12.25
CA TYR A 206 -2.57 0.74 -13.60
C TYR A 206 -3.09 -0.19 -14.70
N GLU A 207 -3.18 -1.49 -14.43
CA GLU A 207 -3.73 -2.47 -15.37
C GLU A 207 -5.23 -2.29 -15.63
N ARG A 208 -6.02 -1.70 -14.71
CA ARG A 208 -7.48 -1.47 -14.91
C ARG A 208 -7.80 -0.03 -15.33
N MET A 209 -6.77 0.82 -15.45
CA MET A 209 -6.94 2.20 -15.90
C MET A 209 -7.17 2.25 -17.40
N VAL A 210 -8.19 3.03 -17.80
CA VAL A 210 -8.53 3.28 -19.20
C VAL A 210 -7.85 4.56 -19.68
N ASN A 211 -7.93 5.64 -18.91
CA ASN A 211 -7.33 6.91 -19.28
C ASN A 211 -7.15 7.85 -18.07
N MET A 212 -6.33 8.88 -18.23
CA MET A 212 -6.24 10.04 -17.34
C MET A 212 -6.21 11.33 -18.16
N THR A 213 -7.06 12.30 -17.80
CA THR A 213 -7.05 13.64 -18.39
C THR A 213 -6.86 14.70 -17.32
N TYR A 214 -6.39 15.89 -17.69
CA TYR A 214 -6.28 16.99 -16.73
C TYR A 214 -6.48 18.36 -17.40
N SER A 215 -6.99 19.31 -16.62
CA SER A 215 -7.10 20.71 -17.00
C SER A 215 -6.32 21.58 -16.00
N PRO A 216 -5.18 22.16 -16.39
CA PRO A 216 -4.43 23.09 -15.53
C PRO A 216 -5.25 24.32 -15.12
N LYS A 217 -6.10 24.81 -16.03
CA LYS A 217 -6.94 26.00 -15.83
C LYS A 217 -8.02 25.73 -14.77
N ALA A 218 -8.76 24.62 -14.93
CA ALA A 218 -9.76 24.21 -13.95
C ALA A 218 -9.15 23.57 -12.69
N ARG A 219 -7.87 23.18 -12.73
CA ARG A 219 -7.14 22.46 -11.68
C ARG A 219 -7.76 21.10 -11.35
N VAL A 220 -8.41 20.48 -12.32
CA VAL A 220 -9.08 19.19 -12.19
C VAL A 220 -8.31 18.13 -12.98
N LEU A 221 -8.12 16.97 -12.37
CA LEU A 221 -7.61 15.75 -12.99
C LEU A 221 -8.70 14.69 -12.94
N CYS A 222 -8.88 13.96 -14.04
CA CYS A 222 -9.89 12.91 -14.17
C CYS A 222 -9.21 11.56 -14.41
N LEU A 223 -9.62 10.55 -13.66
CA LEU A 223 -9.22 9.15 -13.82
C LEU A 223 -10.37 8.35 -14.38
N TRP A 224 -10.12 7.61 -15.45
CA TRP A 224 -11.08 6.74 -16.10
C TRP A 224 -10.69 5.29 -15.86
N GLN A 225 -11.57 4.52 -15.23
CA GLN A 225 -11.36 3.11 -14.90
C GLN A 225 -12.47 2.26 -15.52
N ARG A 226 -12.14 1.05 -15.95
CA ARG A 226 -13.14 0.03 -16.31
C ARG A 226 -13.52 -0.80 -15.09
N GLN A 227 -14.81 -0.80 -14.77
CA GLN A 227 -15.42 -1.62 -13.72
C GLN A 227 -16.70 -2.23 -14.29
N ASP A 228 -16.80 -3.57 -14.29
CA ASP A 228 -17.97 -4.33 -14.78
C ASP A 228 -18.44 -3.92 -16.18
N ASP A 229 -17.49 -3.84 -17.12
CA ASP A 229 -17.67 -3.36 -18.51
C ASP A 229 -18.17 -1.90 -18.67
N GLN A 230 -18.28 -1.15 -17.58
CA GLN A 230 -18.58 0.28 -17.60
C GLN A 230 -17.35 1.13 -17.27
N VAL A 231 -17.23 2.28 -17.92
CA VAL A 231 -16.13 3.23 -17.66
C VAL A 231 -16.60 4.28 -16.67
N HIS A 232 -15.97 4.31 -15.51
CA HIS A 232 -16.23 5.26 -14.43
C HIS A 232 -15.19 6.39 -14.44
N MET A 233 -15.63 7.62 -14.20
CA MET A 233 -14.76 8.80 -14.12
C MET A 233 -14.70 9.33 -12.69
N ASN A 234 -13.50 9.36 -12.12
CA ASN A 234 -13.22 9.98 -10.83
C ASN A 234 -12.53 11.33 -11.05
N LYS A 235 -12.99 12.39 -10.37
CA LYS A 235 -12.47 13.75 -10.53
C LYS A 235 -11.75 14.20 -9.27
N PHE A 236 -10.62 14.88 -9.45
CA PHE A 236 -9.78 15.39 -8.37
C PHE A 236 -9.38 16.83 -8.62
N TYR A 237 -9.75 17.72 -7.72
CA TYR A 237 -9.34 19.11 -7.74
C TYR A 237 -8.07 19.31 -6.90
N THR A 238 -7.03 19.92 -7.47
CA THR A 238 -5.83 20.29 -6.71
C THR A 238 -5.05 21.43 -7.34
N LYS A 239 -4.52 22.33 -6.51
CA LYS A 239 -3.63 23.41 -6.95
C LYS A 239 -2.35 22.89 -7.63
N LYS A 240 -1.96 21.63 -7.35
CA LYS A 240 -0.78 20.96 -7.93
C LYS A 240 -1.13 20.06 -9.12
N CYS A 241 -2.21 20.35 -9.85
CA CYS A 241 -2.75 19.48 -10.91
C CYS A 241 -1.71 19.02 -11.95
N ARG A 242 -0.88 19.95 -12.47
CA ARG A 242 0.19 19.61 -13.42
C ARG A 242 1.27 18.69 -12.81
N GLN A 243 1.66 18.91 -11.56
CA GLN A 243 2.66 18.07 -10.88
C GLN A 243 2.11 16.67 -10.61
N LEU A 244 0.86 16.59 -10.16
CA LEU A 244 0.16 15.33 -9.94
C LEU A 244 0.09 14.51 -11.24
N TYR A 245 -0.37 15.15 -12.33
CA TYR A 245 -0.45 14.52 -13.65
C TYR A 245 0.90 13.98 -14.12
N ASN A 246 1.96 14.80 -14.05
CA ASN A 246 3.30 14.39 -14.47
C ASN A 246 3.87 13.24 -13.61
N SER A 247 3.63 13.27 -12.30
CA SER A 247 4.00 12.19 -11.39
C SER A 247 3.32 10.88 -11.79
N MET A 248 2.01 10.93 -12.03
CA MET A 248 1.22 9.77 -12.38
C MET A 248 1.60 9.20 -13.76
N LYS A 249 1.76 10.07 -14.78
CA LYS A 249 2.27 9.68 -16.10
C LYS A 249 3.61 8.96 -15.99
N SER A 250 4.56 9.55 -15.27
CA SER A 250 5.90 8.96 -15.09
C SER A 250 5.85 7.62 -14.35
N ALA A 251 4.96 7.48 -13.36
CA ALA A 251 4.79 6.22 -12.62
C ALA A 251 4.19 5.12 -13.51
N MET A 252 3.17 5.45 -14.30
CA MET A 252 2.55 4.52 -15.26
C MET A 252 3.53 4.08 -16.35
N GLU A 253 4.32 5.00 -16.91
CA GLU A 253 5.37 4.69 -17.89
C GLU A 253 6.44 3.74 -17.31
N ARG A 254 6.86 3.99 -16.07
CA ARG A 254 7.77 3.08 -15.36
C ARG A 254 7.15 1.71 -15.15
N ALA A 255 5.86 1.63 -14.78
CA ALA A 255 5.15 0.37 -14.62
C ALA A 255 5.09 -0.43 -15.94
N ALA A 256 4.77 0.24 -17.05
CA ALA A 256 4.76 -0.36 -18.40
C ALA A 256 6.15 -0.86 -18.81
N SER A 257 7.21 -0.07 -18.61
CA SER A 257 8.57 -0.46 -18.96
C SER A 257 9.09 -1.70 -18.20
N ARG A 258 8.58 -1.95 -16.98
CA ARG A 258 8.95 -3.12 -16.17
C ARG A 258 8.21 -4.39 -16.60
N GLY A 259 7.43 -4.34 -17.69
CA GLY A 259 6.58 -5.44 -18.12
C GLY A 259 5.44 -5.74 -17.14
N LYS A 260 5.16 -4.84 -16.17
CA LYS A 260 4.00 -4.97 -15.27
C LYS A 260 2.67 -4.61 -15.95
N TYR A 261 2.74 -4.13 -17.19
CA TYR A 261 1.61 -3.72 -18.01
C TYR A 261 1.95 -3.97 -19.48
N GLN A 262 1.27 -4.95 -20.11
CA GLN A 262 1.25 -5.11 -21.56
C GLN A 262 -0.02 -4.45 -22.11
N THR A 263 0.14 -3.44 -22.98
CA THR A 263 -0.96 -2.79 -23.71
C THR A 263 -1.52 -3.68 -24.84
N ALA A 264 -0.94 -4.86 -25.07
CA ALA A 264 -1.32 -5.73 -26.18
C ALA A 264 -2.66 -6.42 -25.90
N GLY A 265 -3.70 -6.04 -26.65
CA GLY A 265 -4.95 -6.80 -26.75
C GLY A 265 -6.12 -6.33 -25.88
N ARG A 266 -6.02 -5.19 -25.19
CA ARG A 266 -7.22 -4.52 -24.68
C ARG A 266 -7.66 -3.50 -25.70
N ASP A 267 -8.92 -3.57 -26.11
CA ASP A 267 -9.58 -2.51 -26.86
C ASP A 267 -9.63 -1.24 -25.99
N LEU A 268 -8.52 -0.50 -26.02
CA LEU A 268 -8.38 0.89 -25.59
C LEU A 268 -8.74 1.76 -26.79
N GLY A 269 -9.96 1.55 -27.26
CA GLY A 269 -10.66 2.38 -28.21
C GLY A 269 -12.05 2.62 -27.66
N GLY A 270 -12.50 3.86 -27.71
CA GLY A 270 -13.77 4.28 -27.15
C GLY A 270 -14.28 5.52 -27.85
N GLU A 271 -15.59 5.64 -27.93
CA GLU A 271 -16.26 6.85 -28.39
C GLU A 271 -16.59 7.68 -27.15
N PHE A 272 -15.89 8.80 -27.00
CA PHE A 272 -16.07 9.70 -25.87
C PHE A 272 -16.98 10.86 -26.28
N PRO A 273 -18.12 11.07 -25.63
CA PRO A 273 -18.94 12.24 -25.89
C PRO A 273 -18.15 13.49 -25.46
N ILE A 274 -17.95 14.39 -26.43
CA ILE A 274 -17.34 15.69 -26.23
C ILE A 274 -18.38 16.77 -26.48
N HIS A 275 -18.28 17.87 -25.76
CA HIS A 275 -19.14 19.02 -25.95
C HIS A 275 -18.29 20.27 -26.06
N ASP A 276 -18.41 20.96 -27.19
CA ASP A 276 -17.79 22.25 -27.42
C ASP A 276 -18.65 23.32 -26.73
N VAL A 277 -18.09 23.94 -25.70
CA VAL A 277 -18.79 24.95 -24.87
C VAL A 277 -18.93 26.29 -25.59
N GLU A 278 -18.04 26.60 -26.53
CA GLU A 278 -18.08 27.87 -27.27
C GLU A 278 -19.05 27.80 -28.46
N ARG A 279 -19.16 26.62 -29.08
CA ARG A 279 -20.06 26.39 -30.23
C ARG A 279 -21.39 25.73 -29.85
N ASN A 280 -21.53 25.26 -28.61
CA ASN A 280 -22.67 24.52 -28.11
C ASN A 280 -22.98 23.26 -28.96
N GLU A 281 -21.94 22.65 -29.52
CA GLU A 281 -22.04 21.47 -30.38
C GLU A 281 -21.59 20.22 -29.61
N GLY A 282 -22.33 19.13 -29.76
CA GLY A 282 -21.94 17.80 -29.27
C GLY A 282 -21.20 17.02 -30.35
N GLY A 283 -20.15 16.28 -29.98
CA GLY A 283 -19.40 15.40 -30.86
C GLY A 283 -19.03 14.08 -30.18
N LEU A 284 -18.56 13.12 -30.96
CA LEU A 284 -17.98 11.88 -30.46
C LEU A 284 -16.50 11.85 -30.83
N LEU A 285 -15.63 11.82 -29.84
CA LEU A 285 -14.21 11.60 -30.04
C LEU A 285 -13.96 10.09 -30.12
N LYS A 286 -13.70 9.60 -31.33
CA LYS A 286 -13.36 8.20 -31.57
C LYS A 286 -11.86 8.01 -31.49
N VAL A 287 -11.41 7.28 -30.47
CA VAL A 287 -10.00 6.96 -30.27
C VAL A 287 -9.74 5.55 -30.79
N ALA A 288 -8.79 5.39 -31.71
CA ALA A 288 -8.35 4.10 -32.22
C ALA A 288 -6.81 4.05 -32.28
N ILE A 289 -6.22 2.88 -31.99
CA ILE A 289 -4.76 2.70 -32.00
C ILE A 289 -4.29 2.35 -33.42
N CYS A 290 -3.31 3.10 -33.93
CA CYS A 290 -2.37 2.62 -34.95
C CYS A 290 -0.98 2.45 -34.32
N LEU A 291 -0.27 1.40 -34.72
CA LEU A 291 1.03 0.91 -34.20
C LEU A 291 2.23 1.86 -34.38
N PHE A 292 2.03 3.18 -34.36
CA PHE A 292 3.05 4.20 -34.59
C PHE A 292 3.14 5.19 -33.41
N TRP A 293 3.36 4.65 -32.21
CA TRP A 293 3.31 5.37 -30.93
C TRP A 293 4.39 6.45 -30.70
N LYS A 294 5.37 6.60 -31.61
CA LYS A 294 6.43 7.61 -31.50
C LYS A 294 6.17 8.88 -32.32
N ASN A 295 5.57 8.77 -33.51
CA ASN A 295 5.32 9.93 -34.39
C ASN A 295 4.02 10.68 -34.09
N MET A 296 3.07 10.05 -33.37
CA MET A 296 1.78 10.68 -33.10
C MET A 296 1.85 11.69 -31.93
N ILE A 297 2.77 11.50 -30.97
CA ILE A 297 2.99 12.44 -29.86
C ILE A 297 3.45 13.80 -30.41
N GLU A 298 4.40 13.81 -31.36
CA GLU A 298 4.87 15.05 -31.98
C GLU A 298 3.80 15.72 -32.87
N ASN A 299 2.99 14.95 -33.60
CA ASN A 299 1.96 15.52 -34.47
C ASN A 299 0.71 16.03 -33.71
N VAL A 300 0.35 15.42 -32.58
CA VAL A 300 -0.78 15.87 -31.76
C VAL A 300 -0.39 17.07 -30.88
N GLU A 301 0.84 17.11 -30.33
CA GLU A 301 1.34 18.33 -29.67
C GLU A 301 1.39 19.53 -30.62
N ASN A 302 1.64 19.30 -31.91
CA ASN A 302 1.62 20.37 -32.92
C ASN A 302 0.21 20.78 -33.38
N LEU A 303 -0.80 19.90 -33.34
CA LEU A 303 -2.19 20.22 -33.67
C LEU A 303 -2.95 20.94 -32.54
N PHE A 304 -2.51 20.79 -31.28
CA PHE A 304 -3.14 21.39 -30.09
C PHE A 304 -2.27 22.44 -29.39
N ASN A 305 -1.27 22.97 -30.09
CA ASN A 305 -0.52 24.16 -29.67
C ASN A 305 -1.27 25.48 -29.92
N ASP A 306 -2.46 25.43 -30.52
CA ASP A 306 -3.37 26.56 -30.56
C ASP A 306 -4.11 26.67 -29.22
N ASP A 307 -4.08 27.85 -28.62
CA ASP A 307 -4.58 28.21 -27.27
C ASP A 307 -6.11 28.01 -27.05
N THR A 308 -6.79 27.29 -27.96
CA THR A 308 -8.25 27.15 -28.03
C THR A 308 -8.82 25.92 -27.32
N PHE A 309 -8.01 24.89 -26.97
CA PHE A 309 -8.51 23.69 -26.28
C PHE A 309 -7.96 23.55 -24.83
N PRO A 310 -8.78 23.71 -23.77
CA PRO A 310 -8.33 23.74 -22.37
C PRO A 310 -8.09 22.35 -21.73
N LEU A 311 -8.20 21.28 -22.50
CA LEU A 311 -8.03 19.89 -22.05
C LEU A 311 -6.87 19.24 -22.80
N ARG A 312 -5.83 18.83 -22.05
CA ARG A 312 -4.75 18.02 -22.61
C ARG A 312 -5.12 16.55 -22.44
N PHE A 313 -5.34 15.89 -23.57
CA PHE A 313 -5.62 14.46 -23.63
C PHE A 313 -4.31 13.71 -23.75
N VAL A 314 -4.17 12.63 -22.98
CA VAL A 314 -3.32 11.51 -23.37
C VAL A 314 -4.25 10.38 -23.73
N PHE A 315 -3.92 9.66 -24.79
CA PHE A 315 -4.56 8.41 -25.16
C PHE A 315 -3.54 7.32 -24.90
N LEU A 316 -3.96 6.32 -24.12
CA LEU A 316 -3.24 5.04 -23.96
C LEU A 316 -3.56 4.13 -25.15
#